data_AF-A0A9N9JVQ0-F1
#
_entry.id   AF-A0A9N9JVQ0-F1
#
_cell.length_a   1.000
_cell.length_b   1.000
_cell.length_c   1.000
_cell.angle_alpha   90.00
_cell.angle_beta   90.00
_cell.angle_gamma   90.00
#
_symmetry.space_group_name_H-M   'P 1'
#
loop_
_entity.id
_entity.type
_entity.pdbx_description
1 polymer ?
#
loop_
_entity_poly.entity_id
_entity_poly.type
_entity_poly.pdbx_seq_one_letter_code
_entity_poly.pdbx_strand_id
1 'polypeptide(L)'
;IIEDCEKCKKNMRCDAKYPIICDNCLHEVLKIEFDNWTSGDSLIDELIRKAQLSLPYNRYPEWIPCDSFTEIQYIKGEFGVVISAKWSQGAKRMQSYGNRRHHTRSGPCKIILKKFMKQSLSTEMPLYCCLYGITQNISTSEYLLVDSTSPCDICLRKMLKSEFSNWSSGNLLIDEFIKKAQLSLPYNRHPEWIPYDSFTKIKYIKRDEFGAEWNQGARRTQSSNNEHYYIRSGPRVVVLKKLKDINQLSMIEIRCQDSLY
;
A
#
# COMPACT_ATOMS: atom_id res chain seq x y z
N ILE A 1 -15.21 23.54 22.02
CA ILE A 1 -14.52 24.46 21.08
C ILE A 1 -13.12 24.61 21.63
N ILE A 2 -12.07 24.35 20.83
CA ILE A 2 -10.70 24.68 21.25
C ILE A 2 -10.48 26.09 20.72
N GLU A 3 -10.71 27.09 21.58
CA GLU A 3 -10.80 28.48 21.15
C GLU A 3 -9.44 29.08 20.79
N ASP A 4 -8.34 28.60 21.37
CA ASP A 4 -7.01 29.18 21.18
C ASP A 4 -5.95 28.13 20.84
N CYS A 5 -5.68 27.96 19.54
CA CYS A 5 -4.44 27.31 19.09
C CYS A 5 -3.42 28.38 18.74
N GLU A 6 -2.48 28.67 19.65
CA GLU A 6 -1.42 29.67 19.45
C GLU A 6 -0.56 29.37 18.19
N LYS A 7 -0.46 28.09 17.79
CA LYS A 7 0.25 27.68 16.57
C LYS A 7 -0.53 27.93 15.28
N CYS A 8 -1.85 28.15 15.34
CA CYS A 8 -2.68 28.50 14.18
C CYS A 8 -2.60 30.00 13.81
N LYS A 9 -1.75 30.79 14.49
CA LYS A 9 -1.32 32.17 14.17
C LYS A 9 -2.18 32.95 13.15
N LYS A 10 -3.41 33.29 13.58
CA LYS A 10 -4.45 34.17 12.97
C LYS A 10 -5.68 33.41 12.45
N ASN A 11 -6.81 33.60 13.16
CA ASN A 11 -8.18 33.39 12.67
C ASN A 11 -8.59 31.98 12.20
N MET A 12 -8.29 30.94 12.98
CA MET A 12 -8.91 29.62 12.76
C MET A 12 -9.60 29.11 14.02
N ARG A 13 -10.93 29.17 14.04
CA ARG A 13 -11.74 28.44 15.02
C ARG A 13 -11.57 26.94 14.74
N CYS A 14 -10.84 26.23 15.59
CA CYS A 14 -10.83 24.77 15.58
C CYS A 14 -12.08 24.31 16.34
N ASP A 15 -13.07 23.84 15.61
CA ASP A 15 -14.29 23.32 16.23
C ASP A 15 -14.29 21.79 16.12
N ALA A 16 -14.07 21.11 17.24
CA ALA A 16 -14.14 19.65 17.31
C ALA A 16 -15.54 19.09 16.95
N LYS A 17 -16.60 19.92 16.94
CA LYS A 17 -17.94 19.53 16.46
C LYS A 17 -18.06 19.50 14.93
N TYR A 18 -17.16 20.16 14.21
CA TYR A 18 -17.12 20.18 12.75
C TYR A 18 -15.82 19.54 12.26
N PRO A 19 -15.74 19.05 11.01
CA PRO A 19 -14.53 18.38 10.50
C PRO A 19 -13.31 19.32 10.33
N ILE A 20 -13.31 20.51 10.93
CA ILE A 20 -12.34 21.59 10.72
C ILE A 20 -11.49 21.76 11.98
N ILE A 21 -10.42 20.97 12.08
CA ILE A 21 -9.49 20.97 13.20
C ILE A 21 -8.05 20.83 12.67
N CYS A 22 -7.10 21.61 13.21
CA CYS A 22 -5.70 21.45 12.85
C CYS A 22 -5.08 20.21 13.53
N ASP A 23 -3.96 19.69 13.00
CA ASP A 23 -3.31 18.49 13.57
C ASP A 23 -2.97 18.67 15.06
N ASN A 24 -2.47 19.83 15.47
CA ASN A 24 -2.12 20.07 16.89
C ASN A 24 -3.36 19.97 17.80
N CYS A 25 -4.46 20.62 17.42
CA CYS A 25 -5.71 20.54 18.19
C CYS A 25 -6.28 19.12 18.18
N LEU A 26 -6.19 18.42 17.06
CA LEU A 26 -6.60 17.03 16.95
C LEU A 26 -5.77 16.15 17.89
N HIS A 27 -4.46 16.37 18.00
CA HIS A 27 -3.60 15.62 18.92
C HIS A 27 -4.01 15.82 20.38
N GLU A 28 -4.37 17.04 20.79
CA GLU A 28 -4.88 17.28 22.15
C GLU A 28 -6.23 16.60 22.41
N VAL A 29 -7.15 16.61 21.43
CA VAL A 29 -8.40 15.84 21.53
C VAL A 29 -8.10 14.35 21.66
N LEU A 30 -7.19 13.82 20.84
CA LEU A 30 -6.82 12.41 20.87
C LEU A 30 -6.26 11.99 22.24
N LYS A 31 -5.43 12.83 22.88
CA LYS A 31 -4.90 12.54 24.22
C LYS A 31 -6.01 12.32 25.25
N ILE A 32 -7.09 13.11 25.18
CA ILE A 32 -8.24 12.98 26.08
C ILE A 32 -8.99 11.66 25.80
N GLU A 33 -9.06 11.25 24.54
CA GLU A 33 -9.77 10.04 24.11
C GLU A 33 -8.96 8.75 24.28
N PHE A 34 -7.68 8.80 24.64
CA PHE A 34 -6.84 7.60 24.74
C PHE A 34 -7.31 6.60 25.80
N ASP A 35 -7.99 7.08 26.85
CA ASP A 35 -8.54 6.22 27.89
C ASP A 35 -9.92 5.65 27.52
N ASN A 36 -10.56 6.16 26.46
CA ASN A 36 -11.90 5.74 26.01
C ASN A 36 -11.89 4.53 25.07
N TRP A 37 -10.72 4.09 24.62
CA TRP A 37 -10.58 2.91 23.77
C TRP A 37 -9.31 2.13 24.06
N THR A 38 -9.37 0.82 23.82
CA THR A 38 -8.23 -0.09 23.87
C THR A 38 -8.46 -1.23 22.88
N SER A 39 -7.38 -1.74 22.31
CA SER A 39 -7.39 -3.02 21.57
C SER A 39 -7.37 -4.24 22.48
N GLY A 40 -7.19 -4.06 23.79
CA GLY A 40 -6.86 -5.12 24.74
C GLY A 40 -5.37 -5.49 24.75
N ASP A 41 -4.54 -4.85 23.91
CA ASP A 41 -3.11 -5.10 23.81
C ASP A 41 -2.31 -3.80 23.96
N SER A 42 -1.61 -3.67 25.08
CA SER A 42 -0.88 -2.44 25.43
C SER A 42 0.18 -2.04 24.41
N LEU A 43 0.81 -3.00 23.74
CA LEU A 43 1.83 -2.72 22.71
C LEU A 43 1.20 -2.15 21.43
N ILE A 44 0.02 -2.64 21.07
CA ILE A 44 -0.74 -2.12 19.92
C ILE A 44 -1.29 -0.73 20.24
N ASP A 45 -1.83 -0.55 21.44
CA ASP A 45 -2.35 0.73 21.91
C ASP A 45 -1.26 1.80 21.93
N GLU A 46 -0.09 1.50 22.50
CA GLU A 46 1.06 2.42 22.53
C GLU A 46 1.51 2.80 21.12
N LEU A 47 1.59 1.82 20.20
CA LEU A 47 1.96 2.06 18.80
C LEU A 47 0.97 3.02 18.13
N ILE A 48 -0.33 2.77 18.25
CA ILE A 48 -1.38 3.59 17.63
C ILE A 48 -1.36 5.00 18.23
N ARG A 49 -1.27 5.13 19.57
CA ARG A 49 -1.21 6.43 20.26
C ARG A 49 0.01 7.24 19.85
N LYS A 50 1.20 6.62 19.79
CA LYS A 50 2.44 7.27 19.31
C LYS A 50 2.30 7.77 17.89
N ALA A 51 1.70 6.97 17.01
CA ALA A 51 1.44 7.36 15.63
C ALA A 51 0.44 8.52 15.54
N GLN A 52 -0.64 8.45 16.30
CA GLN A 52 -1.68 9.48 16.41
C GLN A 52 -1.11 10.84 16.81
N LEU A 53 -0.13 10.89 17.72
CA LEU A 53 0.55 12.11 18.15
C LEU A 53 1.62 12.63 17.19
N SER A 54 2.09 11.79 16.25
CA SER A 54 3.24 12.10 15.39
C SER A 54 2.85 12.37 13.94
N LEU A 55 1.64 11.99 13.54
CA LEU A 55 1.18 12.01 12.15
C LEU A 55 -0.10 12.84 11.98
N PRO A 56 -0.35 13.37 10.77
CA PRO A 56 -1.61 14.04 10.46
C PRO A 56 -2.78 13.05 10.41
N TYR A 57 -4.01 13.58 10.50
CA TYR A 57 -5.26 12.80 10.53
C TYR A 57 -5.32 11.66 9.51
N ASN A 58 -4.99 11.95 8.26
CA ASN A 58 -5.10 10.99 7.17
C ASN A 58 -3.95 9.96 7.09
N ARG A 59 -3.04 9.93 8.07
CA ARG A 59 -1.84 9.06 8.03
C ARG A 59 -1.63 8.17 9.25
N TYR A 60 -2.19 8.48 10.43
CA TYR A 60 -2.06 7.57 11.56
C TYR A 60 -3.02 6.37 11.44
N PRO A 61 -2.61 5.17 11.86
CA PRO A 61 -3.50 4.02 11.98
C PRO A 61 -4.47 4.18 13.15
N GLU A 62 -5.55 3.43 13.15
CA GLU A 62 -6.45 3.30 14.30
C GLU A 62 -6.76 1.82 14.60
N TRP A 63 -7.29 1.57 15.79
CA TRP A 63 -7.84 0.26 16.09
C TRP A 63 -9.18 0.11 15.36
N ILE A 64 -9.34 -0.99 14.63
CA ILE A 64 -10.55 -1.27 13.85
C ILE A 64 -11.15 -2.60 14.32
N PRO A 65 -12.35 -2.59 14.95
CA PRO A 65 -13.06 -3.80 15.30
C PRO A 65 -13.26 -4.74 14.10
N CYS A 66 -13.04 -6.04 14.28
CA CYS A 66 -13.06 -7.01 13.17
C CYS A 66 -14.44 -7.13 12.50
N ASP A 67 -15.51 -6.85 13.23
CA ASP A 67 -16.89 -6.80 12.73
C ASP A 67 -17.18 -5.59 11.84
N SER A 68 -16.23 -4.66 11.69
CA SER A 68 -16.32 -3.52 10.76
C SER A 68 -16.14 -3.92 9.29
N PHE A 69 -15.77 -5.16 9.01
CA PHE A 69 -15.47 -5.65 7.67
C PHE A 69 -16.56 -6.59 7.11
N THR A 70 -16.90 -6.40 5.85
CA THR A 70 -17.83 -7.26 5.10
C THR A 70 -17.19 -7.75 3.80
N GLU A 71 -17.86 -8.65 3.07
CA GLU A 71 -17.42 -9.13 1.75
C GLU A 71 -15.98 -9.67 1.77
N ILE A 72 -15.64 -10.45 2.80
CA ILE A 72 -14.29 -10.99 3.01
C ILE A 72 -13.96 -12.04 1.94
N GLN A 73 -12.84 -11.87 1.25
CA GLN A 73 -12.37 -12.72 0.16
C GLN A 73 -10.89 -13.06 0.33
N TYR A 74 -10.54 -14.34 0.15
CA TYR A 74 -9.15 -14.78 0.14
C TYR A 74 -8.56 -14.59 -1.26
N ILE A 75 -7.50 -13.80 -1.36
CA ILE A 75 -6.78 -13.54 -2.60
C ILE A 75 -5.38 -14.11 -2.46
N LYS A 76 -4.97 -14.96 -3.41
CA LYS A 76 -3.57 -15.36 -3.51
C LYS A 76 -2.84 -14.28 -4.31
N GLY A 77 -2.05 -13.46 -3.62
CA GLY A 77 -1.19 -12.46 -4.23
C GLY A 77 0.19 -13.02 -4.56
N GLU A 78 0.98 -12.22 -5.27
CA GLU A 78 2.40 -12.48 -5.57
C GLU A 78 3.24 -12.61 -4.29
N PHE A 79 2.82 -11.94 -3.22
CA PHE A 79 3.50 -11.87 -1.91
C PHE A 79 2.79 -12.69 -0.81
N GLY A 80 2.03 -13.73 -1.19
CA GLY A 80 1.34 -14.62 -0.27
C GLY A 80 -0.19 -14.48 -0.24
N VAL A 81 -0.83 -15.12 0.74
CA VAL A 81 -2.29 -15.04 0.90
C VAL A 81 -2.65 -13.72 1.56
N VAL A 82 -3.44 -12.93 0.87
CA VAL A 82 -3.92 -11.63 1.30
C VAL A 82 -5.44 -11.70 1.39
N ILE A 83 -6.01 -11.20 2.49
CA ILE A 83 -7.46 -11.17 2.65
C ILE A 83 -7.94 -9.80 2.19
N SER A 84 -8.89 -9.75 1.26
CA SER A 84 -9.58 -8.52 0.89
C SER A 84 -10.89 -8.43 1.65
N ALA A 85 -11.29 -7.22 2.03
CA ALA A 85 -12.61 -6.98 2.61
C ALA A 85 -13.12 -5.58 2.25
N LYS A 86 -14.38 -5.31 2.54
CA LYS A 86 -14.99 -3.98 2.45
C LYS A 86 -15.11 -3.39 3.84
N TRP A 87 -14.62 -2.17 4.02
CA TRP A 87 -14.71 -1.43 5.27
C TRP A 87 -15.72 -0.30 5.14
N SER A 88 -16.80 -0.34 5.91
CA SER A 88 -17.97 0.55 5.77
C SER A 88 -17.67 2.02 6.08
N GLN A 89 -16.90 2.30 7.12
CA GLN A 89 -16.48 3.67 7.44
C GLN A 89 -15.46 4.19 6.42
N GLY A 90 -14.55 3.31 6.01
CA GLY A 90 -13.48 3.61 5.08
C GLY A 90 -12.38 4.51 5.63
N ALA A 91 -11.43 4.81 4.75
CA ALA A 91 -10.18 5.45 5.10
C ALA A 91 -10.35 6.92 5.51
N LYS A 92 -9.52 7.37 6.45
CA LYS A 92 -9.34 8.79 6.77
C LYS A 92 -8.88 9.57 5.55
N ARG A 93 -9.51 10.71 5.31
CA ARG A 93 -9.21 11.67 4.26
C ARG A 93 -9.04 13.06 4.86
N MET A 94 -8.18 13.85 4.22
CA MET A 94 -7.96 15.24 4.60
C MET A 94 -7.97 16.08 3.32
N GLN A 95 -8.83 17.08 3.28
CA GLN A 95 -8.93 18.03 2.17
C GLN A 95 -8.62 19.43 2.67
N SER A 96 -7.86 20.21 1.89
CA SER A 96 -7.54 21.59 2.24
C SER A 96 -8.31 22.54 1.34
N TYR A 97 -9.11 23.42 1.94
CA TYR A 97 -9.83 24.49 1.27
C TYR A 97 -9.33 25.82 1.82
N GLY A 98 -8.48 26.50 1.04
CA GLY A 98 -7.71 27.64 1.53
C GLY A 98 -6.84 27.23 2.72
N ASN A 99 -6.97 27.94 3.84
CA ASN A 99 -6.24 27.62 5.07
C ASN A 99 -6.92 26.52 5.92
N ARG A 100 -8.12 26.06 5.55
CA ARG A 100 -8.91 25.11 6.36
C ARG A 100 -8.68 23.66 5.95
N ARG A 101 -8.36 22.81 6.92
CA ARG A 101 -8.30 21.36 6.76
C ARG A 101 -9.63 20.75 7.15
N HIS A 102 -10.16 19.88 6.29
CA HIS A 102 -11.39 19.15 6.49
C HIS A 102 -11.07 17.67 6.61
N HIS A 103 -11.39 17.08 7.76
CA HIS A 103 -11.23 15.67 8.05
C HIS A 103 -12.49 14.93 7.67
N THR A 104 -12.38 13.97 6.76
CA THR A 104 -13.51 13.18 6.27
C THR A 104 -13.15 11.71 6.21
N ARG A 105 -14.15 10.87 5.98
CA ARG A 105 -13.98 9.45 5.67
C ARG A 105 -14.33 9.22 4.21
N SER A 106 -13.67 8.25 3.57
CA SER A 106 -14.00 7.90 2.18
C SER A 106 -15.40 7.30 2.01
N GLY A 107 -16.02 6.85 3.11
CA GLY A 107 -17.14 5.93 3.04
C GLY A 107 -16.67 4.52 2.62
N PRO A 108 -17.60 3.60 2.33
CA PRO A 108 -17.29 2.20 2.09
C PRO A 108 -16.18 2.03 1.05
N CYS A 109 -15.06 1.41 1.44
CA CYS A 109 -13.93 1.18 0.54
C CYS A 109 -13.39 -0.25 0.65
N LYS A 110 -12.77 -0.72 -0.42
CA LYS A 110 -12.08 -2.01 -0.42
C LYS A 110 -10.72 -1.87 0.27
N ILE A 111 -10.41 -2.80 1.17
CA ILE A 111 -9.17 -2.84 1.94
C ILE A 111 -8.48 -4.19 1.82
N ILE A 112 -7.22 -4.20 2.21
CA ILE A 112 -6.38 -5.38 2.29
C ILE A 112 -6.05 -5.63 3.77
N LEU A 113 -6.25 -6.87 4.21
CA LEU A 113 -5.85 -7.38 5.51
C LEU A 113 -4.61 -8.26 5.34
N LYS A 114 -3.53 -7.88 6.04
CA LYS A 114 -2.26 -8.62 6.03
C LYS A 114 -1.93 -9.10 7.43
N LYS A 115 -1.62 -10.38 7.55
CA LYS A 115 -1.11 -10.95 8.81
C LYS A 115 0.26 -10.34 9.12
N PHE A 116 0.51 -10.05 10.39
CA PHE A 116 1.83 -9.65 10.86
C PHE A 116 2.16 -10.33 12.19
N MET A 117 3.46 -10.46 12.46
CA MET A 117 3.95 -10.96 13.75
C MET A 117 4.17 -9.79 14.70
N LYS A 118 3.59 -9.86 15.90
CA LYS A 118 3.68 -8.79 16.92
C LYS A 118 5.14 -8.45 17.27
N GLN A 119 6.04 -9.43 17.27
CA GLN A 119 7.47 -9.23 17.57
C GLN A 119 8.14 -8.27 16.57
N SER A 120 7.67 -8.21 15.32
CA SER A 120 8.17 -7.31 14.28
C SER A 120 7.79 -5.83 14.49
N LEU A 121 6.91 -5.52 15.44
CA LEU A 121 6.50 -4.13 15.75
C LEU A 121 7.63 -3.26 16.30
N SER A 122 8.64 -3.87 16.93
CA SER A 122 9.74 -3.16 17.60
C SER A 122 10.83 -2.64 16.65
N THR A 123 10.92 -3.21 15.44
CA THR A 123 12.02 -2.95 14.49
C THR A 123 11.54 -2.54 13.09
N GLU A 124 10.31 -2.89 12.69
CA GLU A 124 9.96 -2.96 11.26
C GLU A 124 8.61 -2.37 10.86
N MET A 125 7.90 -1.63 11.73
CA MET A 125 6.69 -0.93 11.28
C MET A 125 6.99 0.54 10.96
N PRO A 126 7.55 0.88 9.77
CA PRO A 126 7.47 2.24 9.31
C PRO A 126 5.99 2.49 9.04
N LEU A 127 5.32 3.22 9.93
CA LEU A 127 4.00 3.80 9.68
C LEU A 127 4.02 4.47 8.31
N TYR A 128 3.57 3.76 7.29
CA TYR A 128 3.66 4.18 5.90
C TYR A 128 2.29 4.66 5.45
N CYS A 129 2.27 5.51 4.42
CA CYS A 129 1.13 6.38 4.04
C CYS A 129 -0.23 5.66 3.83
N CYS A 130 -0.23 4.33 3.72
CA CYS A 130 -1.37 3.49 3.36
C CYS A 130 -1.95 2.65 4.51
N LEU A 131 -1.30 2.62 5.68
CA LEU A 131 -1.81 1.86 6.82
C LEU A 131 -3.00 2.60 7.45
N TYR A 132 -4.18 2.03 7.32
CA TYR A 132 -5.41 2.58 7.89
C TYR A 132 -5.60 2.19 9.35
N GLY A 133 -5.17 0.99 9.73
CA GLY A 133 -5.36 0.51 11.09
C GLY A 133 -4.84 -0.88 11.35
N ILE A 134 -5.16 -1.36 12.54
CA ILE A 134 -4.88 -2.71 13.02
C ILE A 134 -6.20 -3.31 13.48
N THR A 135 -6.43 -4.58 13.18
CA THR A 135 -7.56 -5.36 13.67
C THR A 135 -7.07 -6.68 14.23
N GLN A 136 -7.93 -7.39 14.96
CA GLN A 136 -7.66 -8.74 15.42
C GLN A 136 -8.77 -9.66 14.95
N ASN A 137 -8.40 -10.75 14.29
CA ASN A 137 -9.33 -11.81 13.97
C ASN A 137 -9.79 -12.49 15.26
N ILE A 138 -11.07 -12.36 15.58
CA ILE A 138 -11.65 -12.87 16.84
C ILE A 138 -11.50 -14.39 16.93
N SER A 139 -11.61 -15.12 15.82
CA SER A 139 -11.55 -16.58 15.80
C SER A 139 -10.14 -17.13 15.96
N THR A 140 -9.13 -16.46 15.41
CA THR A 140 -7.73 -16.94 15.45
C THR A 140 -6.87 -16.20 16.47
N SER A 141 -7.39 -15.12 17.07
CA SER A 141 -6.64 -14.16 17.90
C SER A 141 -5.46 -13.51 17.17
N GLU A 142 -5.37 -13.64 15.84
CA GLU A 142 -4.28 -13.08 15.04
C GLU A 142 -4.52 -11.61 14.71
N TYR A 143 -3.47 -10.79 14.84
CA TYR A 143 -3.52 -9.39 14.42
C TYR A 143 -3.28 -9.25 12.91
N LEU A 144 -4.07 -8.38 12.29
CA LEU A 144 -3.99 -8.05 10.87
C LEU A 144 -3.82 -6.54 10.69
N LEU A 145 -2.95 -6.15 9.77
CA LEU A 145 -2.83 -4.78 9.29
C LEU A 145 -3.95 -4.50 8.27
N VAL A 146 -4.60 -3.36 8.41
CA VAL A 146 -5.64 -2.86 7.49
C VAL A 146 -4.98 -1.83 6.58
N ASP A 147 -4.78 -2.20 5.31
CA ASP A 147 -3.98 -1.46 4.34
C ASP A 147 -4.81 -1.10 3.09
N SER A 148 -4.32 -0.11 2.34
CA SER A 148 -4.89 0.28 1.05
C SER A 148 -4.73 -0.84 0.01
N THR A 149 -5.73 -1.00 -0.86
CA THR A 149 -5.64 -1.84 -2.08
C THR A 149 -4.68 -1.26 -3.13
N SER A 150 -4.37 0.03 -3.04
CA SER A 150 -3.37 0.70 -3.86
C SER A 150 -2.32 1.37 -2.97
N PRO A 151 -1.14 0.75 -2.77
CA PRO A 151 -0.06 1.38 -2.03
C PRO A 151 0.48 2.61 -2.78
N CYS A 152 0.90 3.66 -2.06
CA CYS A 152 1.72 4.72 -2.65
C CYS A 152 3.12 4.18 -2.98
N ASP A 153 3.81 4.79 -3.95
CA ASP A 153 5.12 4.33 -4.43
C ASP A 153 6.13 4.11 -3.29
N ILE A 154 6.10 4.95 -2.26
CA ILE A 154 6.98 4.82 -1.08
C ILE A 154 6.67 3.53 -0.30
N CYS A 155 5.38 3.27 0.00
CA CYS A 155 4.95 2.08 0.73
C CYS A 155 5.31 0.83 -0.04
N LEU A 156 5.01 0.84 -1.33
CA LEU A 156 5.32 -0.23 -2.25
C LEU A 156 6.81 -0.54 -2.31
N ARG A 157 7.68 0.46 -2.45
CA ARG A 157 9.14 0.25 -2.46
C ARG A 157 9.63 -0.39 -1.15
N LYS A 158 9.05 -0.02 -0.01
CA LYS A 158 9.38 -0.65 1.28
C LYS A 158 8.94 -2.11 1.32
N MET A 159 7.71 -2.41 0.89
CA MET A 159 7.22 -3.79 0.78
C MET A 159 8.07 -4.62 -0.19
N LEU A 160 8.45 -4.07 -1.35
CA LEU A 160 9.29 -4.79 -2.30
C LEU A 160 10.64 -5.16 -1.68
N LYS A 161 11.26 -4.25 -0.91
CA LYS A 161 12.53 -4.54 -0.22
C LYS A 161 12.43 -5.70 0.77
N SER A 162 11.33 -5.83 1.53
CA SER A 162 11.15 -6.96 2.45
C SER A 162 10.93 -8.28 1.73
N GLU A 163 10.45 -8.24 0.48
CA GLU A 163 10.15 -9.43 -0.32
C GLU A 163 11.30 -9.88 -1.24
N PHE A 164 12.38 -9.10 -1.36
CA PHE A 164 13.51 -9.41 -2.24
C PHE A 164 14.29 -10.68 -1.90
N SER A 165 14.15 -11.19 -0.67
CA SER A 165 14.69 -12.48 -0.24
C SER A 165 13.78 -13.67 -0.59
N ASN A 166 12.51 -13.42 -0.91
CA ASN A 166 11.50 -14.47 -1.07
C ASN A 166 11.41 -15.03 -2.49
N TRP A 167 12.09 -14.41 -3.46
CA TRP A 167 12.14 -14.90 -4.84
C TRP A 167 13.52 -14.68 -5.47
N SER A 168 13.84 -15.52 -6.45
CA SER A 168 15.01 -15.40 -7.31
C SER A 168 14.68 -16.00 -8.68
N SER A 169 15.24 -15.42 -9.74
CA SER A 169 15.25 -16.02 -11.08
C SER A 169 16.23 -17.19 -11.21
N GLY A 170 17.05 -17.44 -10.18
CA GLY A 170 18.22 -18.31 -10.26
C GLY A 170 19.44 -17.61 -10.87
N ASN A 171 19.33 -16.33 -11.25
CA ASN A 171 20.42 -15.53 -11.82
C ASN A 171 20.57 -14.19 -11.10
N LEU A 172 21.72 -14.00 -10.44
CA LEU A 172 22.01 -12.83 -9.62
C LEU A 172 21.94 -11.51 -10.41
N LEU A 173 22.45 -11.47 -11.64
CA LEU A 173 22.46 -10.25 -12.45
C LEU A 173 21.04 -9.84 -12.88
N ILE A 174 20.19 -10.81 -13.21
CA ILE A 174 18.77 -10.55 -13.53
C ILE A 174 18.04 -10.07 -12.29
N ASP A 175 18.25 -10.72 -11.14
CA ASP A 175 17.62 -10.34 -9.89
C ASP A 175 18.00 -8.93 -9.47
N GLU A 176 19.29 -8.58 -9.54
CA GLU A 176 19.77 -7.22 -9.25
C GLU A 176 19.17 -6.18 -10.21
N PHE A 177 19.10 -6.50 -11.51
CA PHE A 177 18.46 -5.62 -12.49
C PHE A 177 16.99 -5.37 -12.16
N ILE A 178 16.21 -6.42 -11.89
CA ILE A 178 14.78 -6.32 -11.57
C ILE A 178 14.59 -5.54 -10.26
N LYS A 179 15.35 -5.87 -9.20
CA LYS A 179 15.29 -5.19 -7.90
C LYS A 179 15.61 -3.70 -8.04
N LYS A 180 16.67 -3.35 -8.77
CA LYS A 180 17.05 -1.95 -9.04
C LYS A 180 15.95 -1.22 -9.81
N ALA A 181 15.37 -1.84 -10.82
CA ALA A 181 14.30 -1.26 -11.60
C ALA A 181 13.02 -1.03 -10.78
N GLN A 182 12.62 -2.00 -9.95
CA GLN A 182 11.49 -1.90 -9.03
C GLN A 182 11.66 -0.79 -7.97
N LEU A 183 12.90 -0.51 -7.54
CA LEU A 183 13.19 0.60 -6.64
C LEU A 183 13.22 1.97 -7.33
N SER A 184 13.43 2.01 -8.64
CA SER A 184 13.68 3.24 -9.40
C SER A 184 12.48 3.71 -10.23
N LEU A 185 11.65 2.77 -10.69
CA LEU A 185 10.52 3.03 -11.58
C LEU A 185 9.20 3.24 -10.80
N PRO A 186 8.21 3.93 -11.39
CA PRO A 186 6.84 3.92 -10.89
C PRO A 186 6.25 2.51 -11.01
N TYR A 187 5.34 2.14 -10.10
CA TYR A 187 4.86 0.75 -9.98
C TYR A 187 4.33 0.14 -11.28
N ASN A 188 3.60 0.92 -12.07
CA ASN A 188 3.04 0.47 -13.34
C ASN A 188 4.11 0.15 -14.41
N ARG A 189 5.39 0.46 -14.16
CA ARG A 189 6.54 0.14 -15.01
C ARG A 189 7.51 -0.85 -14.37
N HIS A 190 7.16 -1.45 -13.24
CA HIS A 190 8.03 -2.43 -12.58
C HIS A 190 8.20 -3.68 -13.46
N PRO A 191 9.42 -4.08 -13.81
CA PRO A 191 9.64 -5.40 -14.36
C PRO A 191 9.36 -6.45 -13.28
N GLU A 192 9.02 -7.65 -13.73
CA GLU A 192 8.83 -8.84 -12.90
C GLU A 192 9.56 -10.01 -13.55
N TRP A 193 10.02 -10.95 -12.74
CA TRP A 193 10.51 -12.23 -13.26
C TRP A 193 9.30 -13.07 -13.69
N ILE A 194 9.33 -13.60 -14.90
CA ILE A 194 8.27 -14.45 -15.45
C ILE A 194 8.89 -15.82 -15.74
N PRO A 195 8.54 -16.86 -14.98
CA PRO A 195 8.94 -18.23 -15.27
C PRO A 195 8.59 -18.62 -16.71
N TYR A 196 9.50 -19.32 -17.39
CA TYR A 196 9.35 -19.62 -18.82
C TYR A 196 8.12 -20.50 -19.12
N ASP A 197 7.74 -21.35 -18.18
CA ASP A 197 6.53 -22.19 -18.22
C ASP A 197 5.21 -21.40 -18.14
N SER A 198 5.26 -20.10 -17.82
CA SER A 198 4.10 -19.20 -17.88
C SER A 198 3.70 -18.85 -19.32
N PHE A 199 4.53 -19.21 -20.30
CA PHE A 199 4.29 -18.98 -21.73
C PHE A 199 3.83 -20.25 -22.43
N THR A 200 2.83 -20.12 -23.29
CA THR A 200 2.31 -21.20 -24.13
C THR A 200 2.34 -20.82 -25.60
N LYS A 201 2.06 -21.79 -26.48
CA LYS A 201 2.01 -21.60 -27.95
C LYS A 201 3.23 -20.83 -28.51
N ILE A 202 4.41 -21.19 -28.01
CA ILE A 202 5.66 -20.53 -28.37
C ILE A 202 5.97 -20.85 -29.84
N LYS A 203 6.14 -19.82 -30.66
CA LYS A 203 6.45 -19.93 -32.08
C LYS A 203 7.60 -19.02 -32.46
N TYR A 204 8.50 -19.49 -33.31
CA TYR A 204 9.54 -18.65 -33.89
C TYR A 204 8.91 -17.58 -34.80
N ILE A 205 9.37 -16.33 -34.68
CA ILE A 205 8.97 -15.23 -35.57
C ILE A 205 10.10 -14.96 -36.55
N LYS A 206 11.25 -14.52 -36.02
CA LYS A 206 12.47 -14.19 -36.76
C LYS A 206 13.62 -14.06 -35.77
N ARG A 207 14.86 -14.20 -36.25
CA ARG A 207 16.13 -13.99 -35.53
C ARG A 207 15.99 -13.55 -34.06
N ASP A 208 16.17 -14.50 -33.15
CA ASP A 208 16.16 -14.26 -31.69
C ASP A 208 14.82 -13.76 -31.10
N GLU A 209 13.74 -13.71 -31.88
CA GLU A 209 12.39 -13.31 -31.46
C GLU A 209 11.38 -14.46 -31.62
N PHE A 210 10.61 -14.70 -30.56
CA PHE A 210 9.57 -15.73 -30.50
C PHE A 210 8.25 -15.09 -30.09
N GLY A 211 7.15 -15.49 -30.71
CA GLY A 211 5.80 -15.16 -30.25
C GLY A 211 5.38 -16.18 -29.22
N ALA A 212 4.70 -15.74 -28.17
CA ALA A 212 4.12 -16.64 -27.18
C ALA A 212 2.81 -16.06 -26.64
N GLU A 213 1.97 -16.92 -26.08
CA GLU A 213 0.83 -16.51 -25.26
C GLU A 213 1.23 -16.52 -23.79
N TRP A 214 1.07 -15.38 -23.12
CA TRP A 214 1.27 -15.27 -21.68
C TRP A 214 -0.09 -15.30 -20.97
N ASN A 215 -0.37 -16.40 -20.27
CA ASN A 215 -1.70 -16.69 -19.71
C ASN A 215 -2.16 -15.67 -18.67
N GLN A 216 -1.23 -15.17 -17.85
CA GLN A 216 -1.51 -14.15 -16.85
C GLN A 216 -1.62 -12.76 -17.49
N GLY A 217 -0.76 -12.46 -18.47
CA GLY A 217 -0.61 -11.12 -19.03
C GLY A 217 0.04 -10.12 -18.09
N ALA A 218 0.18 -8.87 -18.55
CA ALA A 218 0.84 -7.83 -17.78
C ALA A 218 -0.06 -7.22 -16.71
N ARG A 219 0.57 -6.66 -15.69
CA ARG A 219 -0.08 -5.77 -14.73
C ARG A 219 -0.67 -4.55 -15.43
N ARG A 220 -1.87 -4.15 -15.00
CA ARG A 220 -2.57 -2.93 -15.42
C ARG A 220 -3.28 -2.31 -14.22
N THR A 221 -3.33 -0.98 -14.21
CA THR A 221 -4.15 -0.25 -13.24
C THR A 221 -5.57 -0.14 -13.78
N GLN A 222 -6.55 -0.38 -12.93
CA GLN A 222 -7.95 -0.11 -13.18
C GLN A 222 -8.46 0.84 -12.10
N SER A 223 -9.30 1.79 -12.50
CA SER A 223 -9.86 2.80 -11.60
C SER A 223 -11.38 2.64 -11.57
N SER A 224 -11.97 2.58 -10.38
CA SER A 224 -13.42 2.59 -10.18
C SER A 224 -13.74 3.32 -8.89
N ASN A 225 -14.73 4.22 -8.89
CA ASN A 225 -15.20 4.93 -7.68
C ASN A 225 -14.08 5.59 -6.84
N ASN A 226 -13.10 6.26 -7.48
CA ASN A 226 -11.91 6.83 -6.83
C ASN A 226 -10.98 5.80 -6.13
N GLU A 227 -11.17 4.52 -6.40
CA GLU A 227 -10.24 3.45 -6.03
C GLU A 227 -9.42 3.05 -7.24
N HIS A 228 -8.12 2.87 -7.03
CA HIS A 228 -7.22 2.29 -8.01
C HIS A 228 -6.88 0.88 -7.55
N TYR A 229 -6.86 -0.07 -8.47
CA TYR A 229 -6.42 -1.43 -8.18
C TYR A 229 -5.61 -1.97 -9.33
N TYR A 230 -4.74 -2.92 -9.01
CA TYR A 230 -3.88 -3.56 -9.99
C TYR A 230 -4.45 -4.92 -10.34
N ILE A 231 -4.63 -5.14 -11.63
CA ILE A 231 -5.13 -6.40 -12.20
C ILE A 231 -4.13 -6.95 -13.20
N ARG A 232 -4.25 -8.24 -13.49
CA ARG A 232 -3.60 -8.85 -14.64
C ARG A 232 -4.48 -8.61 -15.87
N SER A 233 -3.87 -8.31 -17.00
CA SER A 233 -4.60 -8.07 -18.25
C SER A 233 -5.31 -9.32 -18.79
N GLY A 234 -5.03 -10.49 -18.21
CA GLY A 234 -5.44 -11.78 -18.75
C GLY A 234 -4.55 -12.20 -19.93
N PRO A 235 -4.87 -13.36 -20.54
CA PRO A 235 -4.08 -13.95 -21.61
C PRO A 235 -3.82 -12.97 -22.74
N ARG A 236 -2.54 -12.81 -23.12
CA ARG A 236 -2.15 -11.94 -24.23
C ARG A 236 -0.97 -12.50 -25.01
N VAL A 237 -0.90 -12.17 -26.30
CA VAL A 237 0.27 -12.46 -27.12
C VAL A 237 1.40 -11.50 -26.77
N VAL A 238 2.60 -12.05 -26.60
CA VAL A 238 3.83 -11.32 -26.32
C VAL A 238 4.94 -11.74 -27.28
N VAL A 239 5.96 -10.89 -27.39
CA VAL A 239 7.21 -11.22 -28.09
C VAL A 239 8.29 -11.46 -27.06
N LEU A 240 8.85 -12.66 -27.05
CA LEU A 240 10.03 -13.03 -26.28
C LEU A 240 11.26 -12.71 -27.12
N LYS A 241 12.18 -11.92 -26.58
CA LYS A 241 13.46 -11.61 -27.22
C LYS A 241 14.59 -12.31 -26.48
N LYS A 242 15.39 -13.09 -27.20
CA LYS A 242 16.55 -13.76 -26.63
C LYS A 242 17.62 -12.73 -26.30
N LEU A 243 18.06 -12.71 -25.05
CA LEU A 243 19.25 -11.98 -24.63
C LEU A 243 20.49 -12.75 -25.12
N LYS A 244 21.39 -12.08 -25.84
CA LYS A 244 22.62 -12.72 -26.37
C LYS A 244 23.73 -12.76 -25.35
N ASP A 245 23.78 -11.76 -24.50
CA ASP A 245 24.69 -11.62 -23.36
C ASP A 245 23.92 -10.95 -22.23
N ILE A 246 24.10 -11.44 -21.01
CA ILE A 246 23.49 -10.88 -19.81
C ILE A 246 23.99 -9.46 -19.51
N ASN A 247 25.20 -9.10 -19.96
CA ASN A 247 25.73 -7.74 -19.92
C ASN A 247 24.90 -6.75 -20.76
N GLN A 248 23.99 -7.24 -21.62
CA GLN A 248 23.02 -6.37 -22.28
C GLN A 248 22.07 -5.70 -21.27
N LEU A 249 21.84 -6.30 -20.10
CA LEU A 249 21.01 -5.72 -19.05
C LEU A 249 21.66 -4.48 -18.42
N SER A 250 22.99 -4.44 -18.28
CA SER A 250 23.69 -3.26 -17.75
C SER A 250 23.69 -2.08 -18.72
N MET A 251 23.39 -2.32 -20.01
CA MET A 251 23.22 -1.28 -21.02
C MET A 251 21.76 -0.77 -21.13
N ILE A 252 20.79 -1.45 -20.50
CA ILE A 252 19.41 -0.97 -20.46
C ILE A 252 19.35 0.17 -19.43
N GLU A 253 19.22 1.39 -19.93
CA GLU A 253 19.02 2.54 -19.07
C GLU A 253 17.62 2.50 -18.44
N ILE A 254 17.59 2.30 -17.12
CA ILE A 254 16.37 2.44 -16.32
C ILE A 254 16.12 3.94 -16.16
N ARG A 255 15.42 4.54 -17.12
CA ARG A 255 15.01 5.95 -17.07
C ARG A 255 13.54 6.04 -16.68
N CYS A 256 13.25 6.85 -15.65
CA CYS A 256 11.94 7.44 -15.53
C CYS A 256 11.91 8.57 -16.57
N GLN A 257 11.08 8.45 -17.61
CA GLN A 257 10.72 9.66 -18.36
C GLN A 257 9.82 10.45 -17.43
N ASP A 258 10.36 11.51 -16.85
CA ASP A 258 9.57 12.59 -16.27
C ASP A 258 8.86 13.30 -17.43
N SER A 259 7.80 12.68 -17.95
CA SER A 259 6.94 13.31 -18.94
C SER A 259 5.73 13.87 -18.20
N LEU A 260 5.80 15.19 -17.97
CA LEU A 260 4.75 16.15 -18.28
C LEU A 260 3.32 15.66 -18.02
N TYR A 261 2.74 16.06 -16.88
CA TYR A 261 1.41 16.69 -16.77
C TYR A 261 1.32 17.40 -15.42
#